data_AF-A0A8S3FZJ6-F1
#
_entry.id   AF-A0A8S3FZJ6-F1
#
_cell.length_a   1.000
_cell.length_b   1.000
_cell.length_c   1.000
_cell.angle_alpha   90.00
_cell.angle_beta   90.00
_cell.angle_gamma   90.00
#
_symmetry.space_group_name_H-M   'P 1'
#
loop_
_entity.id
_entity.type
_entity.pdbx_description
1 polymer ?
#
loop_
_entity_poly.entity_id
_entity_poly.type
_entity_poly.pdbx_seq_one_letter_code
_entity_poly.pdbx_strand_id
1 'polypeptide(L)' 'MATTSAVGELRQVKSCGFFVMRSNQSFLLMKHKNRYDLPKGHMEPGETEQQTALR' A
#
# COMPACT_ATOMS: atom_id res chain seq x y z
N MET A 1 42.42 -6.90 -8.50
CA MET A 1 41.13 -7.51 -8.14
C MET A 1 40.13 -6.37 -8.01
N ALA A 2 39.20 -6.25 -8.97
CA ALA A 2 38.27 -5.13 -9.02
C ALA A 2 37.23 -5.22 -7.89
N THR A 3 37.04 -4.10 -7.23
CA THR A 3 36.04 -3.77 -6.20
C THR A 3 34.62 -3.80 -6.78
N THR A 4 33.67 -4.43 -6.09
CA THR A 4 32.23 -4.23 -6.33
C THR A 4 31.61 -3.66 -5.07
N SER A 5 31.37 -2.36 -5.09
CA SER A 5 30.54 -1.63 -4.14
C SER A 5 29.13 -2.22 -4.13
N ALA A 6 28.61 -2.56 -2.94
CA ALA A 6 27.25 -3.06 -2.78
C ALA A 6 26.24 -1.97 -3.20
N VAL A 7 25.53 -2.24 -4.28
CA VAL A 7 24.33 -1.51 -4.68
C VAL A 7 23.31 -1.64 -3.55
N GLY A 8 22.86 -0.53 -2.97
CA GLY A 8 21.89 -0.56 -1.87
C GLY A 8 20.63 -1.35 -2.27
N GLU A 9 20.21 -2.29 -1.42
CA GLU A 9 19.02 -3.10 -1.67
C GLU A 9 17.76 -2.23 -1.71
N LEU A 10 17.01 -2.33 -2.81
CA LEU A 10 15.68 -1.74 -2.93
C LEU A 10 14.71 -2.49 -2.00
N ARG A 11 14.30 -1.85 -0.91
CA ARG A 11 13.25 -2.40 -0.04
C ARG A 11 11.92 -2.43 -0.79
N GLN A 12 11.44 -3.63 -1.11
CA GLN A 12 10.06 -3.78 -1.60
C GLN A 12 9.07 -3.49 -0.46
N VAL A 13 8.12 -2.61 -0.74
CA VAL A 13 7.05 -2.24 0.18
C VAL A 13 5.74 -2.70 -0.43
N LYS A 14 4.92 -3.39 0.37
CA LYS A 14 3.57 -3.82 -0.03
C LYS A 14 2.53 -3.02 0.73
N SER A 15 1.50 -2.59 0.01
CA SER A 15 0.32 -1.97 0.60
C SER A 15 -0.94 -2.71 0.17
N CYS A 16 -1.88 -2.86 1.09
CA CYS A 16 -3.15 -3.52 0.88
C CYS A 16 -4.28 -2.57 1.27
N GLY A 17 -5.45 -2.71 0.63
CA GLY A 17 -6.60 -1.84 0.84
C GLY A 17 -7.84 -2.40 0.16
N PHE A 18 -8.97 -1.72 0.33
CA PHE A 18 -10.24 -2.12 -0.28
C PHE A 18 -10.75 -1.08 -1.26
N PHE A 19 -11.40 -1.56 -2.32
CA PHE A 19 -12.25 -0.71 -3.15
C PHE A 19 -13.66 -0.65 -2.54
N VAL A 20 -13.90 0.36 -1.70
CA VAL A 20 -15.14 0.46 -0.91
C VAL A 20 -16.26 1.08 -1.75
N MET A 21 -17.21 0.24 -2.16
CA MET A 21 -18.37 0.61 -2.97
C MET A 21 -19.62 0.84 -2.12
N ARG A 22 -20.44 1.82 -2.49
CA ARG A 22 -21.82 1.97 -2.04
C ARG A 22 -22.78 1.35 -3.07
N SER A 23 -23.99 1.01 -2.64
CA SER A 23 -25.05 0.44 -3.49
C SER A 23 -25.48 1.34 -4.66
N ASN A 24 -25.24 2.65 -4.56
CA ASN A 24 -25.55 3.63 -5.61
C ASN A 24 -24.40 3.84 -6.62
N GLN A 25 -23.51 2.86 -6.79
CA GLN A 25 -22.37 2.92 -7.73
C GLN A 25 -21.36 4.05 -7.43
N SER A 26 -21.34 4.57 -6.21
CA SER A 26 -20.28 5.47 -5.74
C SER A 26 -19.23 4.70 -4.93
N PHE A 27 -18.01 5.21 -4.84
CA PHE A 27 -16.93 4.59 -4.08
C PHE A 27 -16.17 5.60 -3.22
N LEU A 28 -15.50 5.11 -2.19
CA LEU A 28 -14.73 5.93 -1.26
C LEU A 28 -13.37 6.31 -1.86
N LEU A 29 -13.08 7.60 -1.84
CA LEU A 29 -11.75 8.15 -2.06
C LEU A 29 -11.28 8.90 -0.81
N MET A 30 -10.01 8.71 -0.49
CA MET A 30 -9.31 9.45 0.56
C MET A 30 -8.72 10.72 -0.03
N LYS A 31 -9.02 11.89 0.55
CA LYS A 31 -8.44 13.16 0.13
C LYS A 31 -7.12 13.40 0.86
N HIS A 32 -6.03 13.43 0.11
CA HIS A 32 -4.73 13.91 0.57
C HIS A 32 -4.49 15.35 0.07
N LYS A 33 -3.40 15.97 0.54
CA LYS A 33 -3.07 17.38 0.25
C LYS A 33 -3.07 17.71 -1.26
N ASN A 34 -2.62 16.78 -2.09
CA ASN A 34 -2.40 16.99 -3.52
C ASN A 34 -2.98 15.88 -4.43
N ARG A 35 -3.71 14.91 -3.87
CA ARG A 35 -4.28 13.79 -4.62
C ARG A 35 -5.46 13.15 -3.92
N TYR A 36 -6.26 12.42 -4.70
CA TYR A 36 -7.16 11.41 -4.19
C TYR A 36 -6.47 10.04 -4.27
N ASP A 37 -6.76 9.17 -3.31
CA ASP A 37 -6.22 7.82 -3.25
C ASP A 37 -7.29 6.86 -2.72
N LEU A 38 -7.09 5.56 -2.91
CA LEU A 38 -7.91 4.54 -2.28
C LEU A 38 -7.50 4.36 -0.81
N PRO A 39 -8.41 3.89 0.07
CA PRO A 39 -8.03 3.50 1.42
C PRO A 39 -7.09 2.29 1.34
N LYS A 40 -5.84 2.49 1.79
CA LYS A 40 -4.80 1.46 1.83
C LYS A 40 -3.80 1.74 2.94
N GLY A 41 -3.17 0.68 3.43
CA GLY A 41 -2.11 0.71 4.46
C GLY A 41 -0.88 -0.07 4.02
N HIS A 42 0.25 0.15 4.69
CA HIS A 42 1.45 -0.68 4.53
C HIS A 42 1.27 -2.00 5.29
N MET A 43 1.73 -3.08 4.66
CA MET A 43 1.73 -4.41 5.26
C MET A 43 2.86 -4.54 6.28
N GLU A 44 2.52 -4.92 7.50
CA GLU A 44 3.49 -5.21 8.55
C GLU A 44 3.95 -6.68 8.49
N PRO A 45 5.13 -7.02 9.02
CA PRO A 45 5.60 -8.40 9.08
C PRO A 45 4.61 -9.31 9.81
N GLY A 46 4.22 -10.41 9.15
CA GLY A 46 3.31 -11.41 9.72
C GLY A 46 1.83 -11.13 9.51
N GLU A 47 1.44 -9.99 8.95
CA GLU A 47 0.04 -9.77 8.54
C GLU A 47 -0.30 -10.62 7.30
N THR A 48 -1.57 -10.97 7.14
CA THR A 48 -2.12 -11.34 5.82
C THR A 48 -2.55 -10.08 5.07
N GLU A 49 -2.73 -10.17 3.75
CA GLU A 49 -3.23 -9.05 2.95
C GLU A 49 -4.59 -8.54 3.44
N GLN A 50 -5.48 -9.45 3.83
CA GLN A 50 -6.81 -9.12 4.33
C GLN A 50 -6.74 -8.42 5.69
N GLN A 51 -5.87 -8.88 6.60
CA GLN A 51 -5.63 -8.20 7.89
C GLN A 51 -5.09 -6.79 7.67
N THR A 52 -4.11 -6.65 6.75
CA THR A 52 -3.52 -5.35 6.39
C THR A 52 -4.58 -4.38 5.85
N ALA A 53 -5.48 -4.86 4.98
CA ALA A 53 -6.49 -4.02 4.36
C ALA A 53 -7.62 -3.61 5.33
N LEU A 54 -7.88 -4.40 6.38
CA LEU A 54 -8.96 -4.17 7.35
C LEU A 54 -8.57 -3.26 8.53
N ARG A 55 -7.29 -3.25 8.93
CA ARG A 55 -6.78 -2.54 10.12
C ARG A 55 -6.71 -1.03 9.94
#